data_AF-A0A7X6SPW4-F1
#
_entry.id   AF-A0A7X6SPW4-F1
#
_cell.length_a   1.000
_cell.length_b   1.000
_cell.length_c   1.000
_cell.angle_alpha   90.00
_cell.angle_beta   90.00
_cell.angle_gamma   90.00
#
_symmetry.space_group_name_H-M   'P 1'
#
loop_
_entity.id
_entity.type
_entity.pdbx_description
1 polymer ?
#
loop_
_entity_poly.entity_id
_entity_poly.type
_entity_poly.pdbx_seq_one_letter_code
_entity_poly.pdbx_strand_id
1 'polypeptide(L)' 'MDYNQTLEFMYSQLPAYHRIGKAAYKNDLENSLALDEYFGHPHLKYKCIHVAGTNGKGSVSH' A
#
# COMPACT_ATOMS: atom_id res chain seq x y z
N MET A 1 14.09 14.45 7.04
CA MET A 1 13.67 13.30 7.87
C MET A 1 14.72 12.23 7.74
N ASP A 2 15.19 11.69 8.85
CA ASP A 2 16.00 10.47 8.86
C ASP A 2 15.11 9.22 8.73
N TYR A 3 15.73 8.04 8.70
CA TYR A 3 15.01 6.76 8.59
C TYR A 3 13.97 6.58 9.70
N ASN A 4 14.33 6.84 10.96
CA ASN A 4 13.44 6.63 12.10
C ASN A 4 12.29 7.64 12.09
N GLN A 5 12.58 8.90 11.77
CA GLN A 5 11.58 9.95 11.62
C GLN A 5 10.59 9.63 10.49
N THR A 6 11.08 9.03 9.40
CA THR A 6 10.23 8.62 8.27
C THR A 6 9.33 7.46 8.64
N LEU A 7 9.85 6.45 9.35
CA LEU A 7 9.02 5.38 9.89
C LEU A 7 7.95 5.91 10.82
N GLU A 8 8.31 6.77 11.78
CA GLU A 8 7.36 7.34 12.73
C GLU A 8 6.27 8.15 12.04
N PHE A 9 6.64 8.98 11.07
CA PHE A 9 5.69 9.70 10.24
C PHE A 9 4.74 8.72 9.53
N MET A 10 5.24 7.70 8.84
CA MET A 10 4.39 6.73 8.13
C MET A 10 3.43 5.99 9.07
N TYR A 11 3.89 5.57 10.25
CA TYR A 11 3.03 4.90 11.23
C TYR A 11 1.98 5.83 11.87
N SER A 12 2.27 7.13 11.99
CA SER A 12 1.32 8.12 12.49
C SER A 12 0.14 8.36 11.53
N GLN A 13 0.37 8.16 10.22
CA GLN A 13 -0.60 8.44 9.17
C GLN A 13 -1.54 7.26 8.87
N LEU A 14 -1.21 6.04 9.30
CA LEU A 14 -2.10 4.89 9.11
C LEU A 14 -3.37 5.12 9.91
N PRO A 15 -4.54 5.33 9.26
CA PRO A 15 -5.79 5.45 9.96
C PRO A 15 -6.16 4.05 10.40
N ALA A 16 -5.61 3.61 11.52
CA ALA A 16 -6.29 2.76 12.47
C ALA A 16 -7.15 1.63 11.87
N TYR A 17 -6.80 0.96 10.76
CA TYR A 17 -7.55 -0.23 10.37
C TYR A 17 -7.43 -1.26 11.50
N HIS A 18 -6.27 -1.28 12.16
CA HIS A 18 -6.04 -1.96 13.41
C HIS A 18 -6.81 -1.43 14.63
N ARG A 19 -7.26 -0.16 14.69
CA ARG A 19 -7.95 0.44 15.86
C ARG A 19 -9.47 0.70 15.67
N ILE A 20 -9.89 1.12 14.48
CA ILE A 20 -11.26 1.48 14.06
C ILE A 20 -11.92 0.31 13.29
N GLY A 21 -11.13 -0.67 12.82
CA GLY A 21 -11.64 -1.86 12.17
C GLY A 21 -12.35 -1.57 10.84
N LYS A 22 -13.41 -2.33 10.56
CA LYS A 22 -14.17 -2.28 9.29
C LYS A 22 -14.71 -0.89 8.94
N ALA A 23 -14.92 -0.01 9.92
CA ALA A 23 -15.41 1.35 9.68
C ALA A 23 -14.37 2.28 9.03
N ALA A 24 -13.07 1.97 9.13
CA ALA A 24 -12.01 2.68 8.43
C ALA A 24 -11.72 2.09 7.03
N TYR A 25 -12.42 1.02 6.65
CA TYR A 25 -12.22 0.35 5.37
C TYR A 25 -13.01 1.09 4.28
N LYS A 26 -12.26 1.76 3.39
CA LYS A 26 -12.80 2.32 2.14
C LYS A 26 -12.61 1.26 1.04
N ASN A 27 -13.71 0.82 0.41
CA ASN A 27 -13.71 -0.27 -0.57
C ASN A 27 -13.29 0.17 -2.00
N ASP A 28 -12.68 1.34 -2.14
CA ASP A 28 -12.25 1.87 -3.42
C ASP A 28 -10.73 2.08 -3.45
N LEU A 29 -10.23 2.38 -4.65
CA LEU A 29 -8.81 2.62 -4.91
C LEU A 29 -8.54 4.08 -5.27
N GLU A 30 -9.49 4.99 -5.04
CA GLU A 30 -9.42 6.37 -5.56
C GLU A 30 -8.14 7.09 -5.10
N ASN A 31 -7.80 6.99 -3.82
CA ASN A 31 -6.60 7.62 -3.27
C ASN A 31 -5.32 7.02 -3.87
N SER A 32 -5.29 5.70 -4.06
CA SER A 32 -4.13 5.00 -4.64
C SER A 32 -3.96 5.34 -6.12
N LEU A 33 -5.06 5.42 -6.88
CA LEU A 33 -5.04 5.81 -8.29
C LEU A 33 -4.64 7.28 -8.46
N ALA A 34 -5.13 8.19 -7.61
CA ALA A 34 -4.74 9.60 -7.63
C ALA A 34 -3.25 9.79 -7.32
N LEU A 35 -2.71 9.01 -6.38
CA LEU A 35 -1.28 9.04 -6.06
C LEU A 35 -0.43 8.49 -7.21
N ASP A 36 -0.88 7.39 -7.84
CA ASP A 36 -0.19 6.77 -8.96
C ASP A 36 -0.18 7.68 -10.21
N GLU A 37 -1.30 8.36 -10.49
CA GLU A 37 -1.40 9.42 -11.51
C GLU A 37 -0.40 10.56 -11.22
N TYR A 38 -0.35 11.04 -9.97
CA TYR A 38 0.57 12.12 -9.55
C TYR A 38 2.04 11.77 -9.83
N PHE A 39 2.43 10.50 -9.71
CA PHE A 39 3.77 10.02 -10.03
C PHE A 39 3.96 9.58 -11.48
N GLY A 40 2.93 9.72 -12.33
CA GLY A 40 2.97 9.39 -13.75
C GLY A 40 3.05 7.88 -14.01
N HIS A 41 2.22 7.10 -13.31
CA HIS A 41 2.07 5.66 -13.44
C HIS A 41 3.40 4.89 -13.50
N PRO A 42 4.30 5.02 -12.50
CA PRO A 42 5.62 4.40 -12.52
C PRO A 42 5.56 2.88 -12.70
N HIS A 43 4.49 2.24 -12.22
CA HIS A 43 4.27 0.80 -12.31
C HIS A 43 4.13 0.27 -13.76
N LEU A 44 3.89 1.15 -14.76
CA LEU A 44 3.84 0.79 -16.18
C LEU A 44 5.21 0.74 -16.86
N LYS A 45 6.27 1.16 -16.17
CA LYS A 45 7.62 1.29 -16.74
C LYS A 45 8.43 -0.01 -16.70
N TYR A 46 7.90 -1.07 -16.07
CA TYR A 46 8.55 -2.35 -15.93
C TYR A 46 7.53 -3.50 -16.00
N LYS A 47 8.01 -4.72 -16.21
CA LYS A 47 7.16 -5.91 -16.23
C LYS A 47 6.76 -6.26 -14.80
N CYS A 48 5.48 -6.55 -14.59
CA CYS A 48 4.91 -6.85 -13.28
C CYS A 48 4.27 -8.24 -13.30
N ILE A 49 4.43 -8.98 -12.21
CA ILE A 49 3.69 -10.22 -11.93
C ILE A 49 2.82 -9.96 -10.70
N HIS A 50 1.53 -10.24 -10.80
CA HIS A 50 0.60 -10.10 -9.68
C HIS A 50 0.31 -11.48 -9.08
N VAL A 51 0.68 -11.67 -7.82
CA VAL A 51 0.48 -12.94 -7.08
C VAL A 51 -0.52 -12.74 -5.96
N ALA A 52 -1.65 -13.43 -6.03
CA ALA A 52 -2.71 -13.40 -5.03
C ALA A 52 -2.90 -14.78 -4.39
N GLY A 53 -3.46 -14.83 -3.18
CA GLY A 53 -3.78 -16.08 -2.48
C GLY A 53 -3.81 -15.94 -0.96
N THR A 54 -4.64 -16.78 -0.32
CA THR A 54 -4.74 -16.86 1.14
C THR A 54 -3.41 -17.31 1.75
N ASN A 55 -2.80 -18.35 1.17
CA ASN A 55 -1.55 -18.95 1.60
C ASN A 55 -0.52 -18.95 0.48
N GLY A 56 0.77 -18.97 0.83
CA GLY A 56 1.85 -19.18 -0.14
C GLY A 56 2.26 -17.99 -1.00
N LYS A 57 1.53 -16.86 -1.02
CA LYS A 57 1.89 -15.68 -1.82
C LYS A 57 3.32 -15.17 -1.58
N GLY A 58 3.79 -15.23 -0.33
CA GLY A 58 5.17 -14.85 0.02
C GLY A 58 6.19 -15.85 -0.49
N SER A 59 5.96 -17.14 -0.26
CA SER A 59 6.87 -18.21 -0.69
C SER A 59 6.95 -18.41 -2.19
N VAL A 60 5.85 -18.15 -2.93
CA VAL A 60 5.81 -18.26 -4.40
C VAL A 60 6.49 -17.07 -5.08
N SER A 61 6.53 -15.92 -4.40
CA SER A 61 7.15 -14.70 -4.95
C SER A 61 8.64 -14.57 -4.61
N HIS A 62 9.16 -15.40 -3.70
CA HIS A 62 10.56 -15.49 -3.31
C HIS A 62 11.28 -16.53 -4.15
#